data_AF-A0AA42AQI1-F1
#
_entry.id   AF-A0AA42AQI1-F1
#
_cell.length_a   1.000
_cell.length_b   1.000
_cell.length_c   1.000
_cell.angle_alpha   90.00
_cell.angle_beta   90.00
_cell.angle_gamma   90.00
#
_symmetry.space_group_name_H-M   'P 1'
#
loop_
_entity.id
_entity.type
_entity.pdbx_description
1 polymer ?
#
loop_
_entity_poly.entity_id
_entity_poly.type
_entity_poly.pdbx_seq_one_letter_code
_entity_poly.pdbx_strand_id
1 'polypeptide(L)'
;MGMGTKDGSEQWGYVQVRPKAHMFWWHYKSPYRVEDPSKPWPIILWLQGGPGASGVGIGNFKEIGPLDNFLNPRNSTWLRKADLLFVDNPVGTGYSFVEDDNAYVKTDEEAATDLTTLLRKLFNKNEQLQKSPLYVVAESYGGKYAVTLGLSIVKAMKAGHLKLKFGGVALGDSWISPEDYVFSWGPLLKDLSRLDNNGLAKSNKLAKQIRHQIKAGQFVNATDSWGNLEDVII
;
A
#
# COMPACT_ATOMS: atom_id res chain seq x y z
N MET A 1 -17.01 -15.98 4.87
CA MET A 1 -17.69 -15.55 3.64
C MET A 1 -17.75 -14.03 3.69
N GLY A 2 -17.42 -13.33 2.61
CA GLY A 2 -17.55 -11.86 2.56
C GLY A 2 -19.03 -11.45 2.57
N MET A 3 -19.31 -10.26 3.09
CA MET A 3 -20.56 -9.56 2.89
C MET A 3 -20.48 -8.72 1.61
N GLY A 4 -21.61 -8.20 1.15
CA GLY A 4 -21.64 -7.33 -0.01
C GLY A 4 -23.03 -6.76 -0.27
N THR A 5 -23.10 -5.83 -1.21
CA THR A 5 -24.38 -5.27 -1.68
C THR A 5 -25.15 -6.29 -2.50
N LYS A 6 -26.49 -6.15 -2.56
CA LYS A 6 -27.37 -7.09 -3.27
C LYS A 6 -27.10 -7.16 -4.78
N ASP A 7 -26.67 -6.05 -5.36
CA ASP A 7 -26.30 -5.93 -6.78
C ASP A 7 -24.87 -6.42 -7.07
N GLY A 8 -24.10 -6.77 -6.03
CA GLY A 8 -22.71 -7.23 -6.15
C GLY A 8 -21.74 -6.14 -6.59
N SER A 9 -22.12 -4.87 -6.53
CA SER A 9 -21.22 -3.74 -6.79
C SER A 9 -20.13 -3.61 -5.73
N GLU A 10 -20.39 -4.11 -4.52
CA GLU A 10 -19.45 -4.08 -3.41
C GLU A 10 -19.38 -5.44 -2.71
N GLN A 11 -18.17 -5.85 -2.33
CA GLN A 11 -17.92 -7.02 -1.49
C GLN A 11 -16.82 -6.70 -0.50
N TRP A 12 -16.98 -7.11 0.75
CA TRP A 12 -15.99 -6.88 1.80
C TRP A 12 -16.00 -8.00 2.82
N GLY A 13 -14.95 -8.07 3.63
CA GLY A 13 -14.91 -8.97 4.76
C GLY A 13 -13.51 -9.25 5.24
N TYR A 14 -13.39 -10.34 5.99
CA TYR A 14 -12.13 -10.76 6.60
C TYR A 14 -11.59 -12.03 5.95
N VAL A 15 -10.27 -12.10 5.84
CA VAL A 15 -9.54 -13.33 5.57
C VAL A 15 -8.55 -13.56 6.69
N GLN A 16 -8.62 -14.74 7.31
CA GLN A 16 -7.56 -15.22 8.17
C GLN A 16 -6.35 -15.60 7.30
N VAL A 17 -5.31 -14.78 7.36
CA VAL A 17 -4.09 -14.92 6.51
C VAL A 17 -3.01 -15.76 7.20
N ARG A 18 -2.99 -15.74 8.53
CA ARG A 18 -2.20 -16.60 9.42
C ARG A 18 -3.03 -16.94 10.65
N PRO A 19 -2.64 -17.96 11.46
CA PRO A 19 -3.30 -18.20 12.75
C PRO A 19 -3.41 -16.90 13.54
N LYS A 20 -4.61 -16.61 14.06
CA LYS A 20 -4.92 -15.39 14.83
C LYS A 20 -4.74 -14.04 14.12
N ALA A 21 -4.48 -13.99 12.81
CA ALA A 21 -4.28 -12.75 12.07
C ALA A 21 -5.28 -12.60 10.92
N HIS A 22 -6.07 -11.52 10.93
CA HIS A 22 -7.20 -11.32 10.04
C HIS A 22 -7.08 -10.01 9.27
N MET A 23 -7.03 -10.09 7.94
CA MET A 23 -7.01 -8.92 7.06
C MET A 23 -8.41 -8.56 6.59
N PHE A 24 -8.78 -7.29 6.76
CA PHE A 24 -9.97 -6.71 6.18
C PHE A 24 -9.70 -6.22 4.75
N TRP A 25 -10.65 -6.47 3.86
CA TRP A 25 -10.61 -6.05 2.47
C TRP A 25 -11.98 -5.57 2.00
N TRP A 26 -11.97 -4.65 1.03
CA TRP A 26 -13.18 -4.12 0.39
C TRP A 26 -12.95 -3.97 -1.11
N HIS A 27 -13.73 -4.71 -1.89
CA HIS A 27 -13.72 -4.70 -3.34
C HIS A 27 -14.95 -3.96 -3.90
N TYR A 28 -14.70 -3.01 -4.79
CA TYR A 28 -15.69 -2.28 -5.57
C TYR A 28 -15.61 -2.71 -7.03
N LYS A 29 -16.72 -3.21 -7.57
CA LYS A 29 -16.89 -3.44 -9.00
C LYS A 29 -17.31 -2.14 -9.67
N SER A 30 -16.59 -1.74 -10.70
CA SER A 30 -16.87 -0.52 -11.44
C SER A 30 -18.23 -0.57 -12.15
N PRO A 31 -19.08 0.46 -12.02
CA PRO A 31 -20.28 0.61 -12.84
C PRO A 31 -19.96 1.02 -14.29
N TYR A 32 -18.70 1.39 -14.57
CA TYR A 32 -18.21 1.78 -15.90
C TYR A 32 -17.52 0.63 -16.65
N ARG A 33 -17.50 -0.57 -16.05
CA ARG A 33 -16.83 -1.74 -16.60
C ARG A 33 -17.35 -2.08 -17.99
N VAL A 34 -16.44 -2.19 -18.94
CA VAL A 34 -16.71 -2.68 -20.30
C VAL A 34 -16.07 -4.06 -20.47
N GLU A 35 -16.84 -5.01 -20.99
CA GLU A 35 -16.32 -6.33 -21.32
C GLU A 35 -15.66 -6.31 -22.69
N ASP A 36 -14.33 -6.26 -22.70
CA ASP A 36 -13.51 -6.33 -23.91
C ASP A 36 -12.38 -7.35 -23.69
N PRO A 37 -12.37 -8.49 -24.41
CA PRO A 37 -11.31 -9.48 -24.32
C PRO A 37 -9.91 -8.96 -24.71
N SER A 38 -9.84 -7.98 -25.62
CA SER A 38 -8.59 -7.37 -26.08
C SER A 38 -8.04 -6.36 -25.08
N LYS A 39 -8.92 -5.78 -24.26
CA LYS A 39 -8.58 -4.82 -23.21
C LYS A 39 -9.33 -5.14 -21.91
N PRO A 40 -8.94 -6.21 -21.20
CA PRO A 40 -9.64 -6.63 -19.99
C PRO A 40 -9.65 -5.54 -18.92
N TRP A 41 -10.80 -5.32 -18.31
CA TRP A 41 -10.97 -4.33 -17.24
C TRP A 41 -10.07 -4.65 -16.04
N PRO A 42 -9.21 -3.72 -15.57
CA PRO A 42 -8.23 -4.01 -14.53
C PRO A 42 -8.84 -3.96 -13.12
N ILE A 43 -8.15 -4.60 -12.18
CA ILE A 43 -8.37 -4.43 -10.74
C ILE A 43 -7.15 -3.69 -10.18
N ILE A 44 -7.37 -2.64 -9.41
CA ILE A 44 -6.32 -1.94 -8.65
C ILE A 44 -6.42 -2.37 -7.19
N LEU A 45 -5.38 -3.04 -6.69
CA LEU A 45 -5.15 -3.17 -5.25
C LEU A 45 -4.45 -1.89 -4.77
N TRP A 46 -5.11 -1.14 -3.89
CA TRP A 46 -4.52 0.05 -3.26
C TRP A 46 -3.88 -0.31 -1.92
N LEU A 47 -2.59 0.03 -1.75
CA LEU A 47 -1.86 -0.11 -0.48
C LEU A 47 -1.43 1.26 0.03
N GLN A 48 -2.02 1.66 1.16
CA GLN A 48 -1.65 2.88 1.85
C GLN A 48 -0.39 2.64 2.73
N GLY A 49 0.30 3.73 3.10
CA GLY A 49 1.55 3.75 3.85
C GLY A 49 1.39 3.85 5.36
N GLY A 50 2.09 4.83 5.96
CA GLY A 50 2.25 4.97 7.41
C GLY A 50 3.68 4.63 7.86
N PRO A 51 4.01 3.38 8.22
CA PRO A 51 3.21 2.16 8.14
C PRO A 51 2.02 2.13 9.10
N GLY A 52 0.97 1.38 8.76
CA GLY A 52 -0.22 1.20 9.62
C GLY A 52 -1.37 2.18 9.35
N ALA A 53 -1.29 2.96 8.27
CA ALA A 53 -2.39 3.82 7.86
C ALA A 53 -3.44 3.00 7.06
N SER A 54 -4.72 3.19 7.39
CA SER A 54 -5.80 2.39 6.82
C SER A 54 -5.99 2.64 5.33
N GLY A 55 -5.79 1.59 4.52
CA GLY A 55 -6.05 1.62 3.08
C GLY A 55 -7.54 1.74 2.77
N VAL A 56 -8.41 1.19 3.62
CA VAL A 56 -9.85 1.39 3.52
C VAL A 56 -10.26 2.77 4.01
N GLY A 57 -9.74 3.25 5.13
CA GLY A 57 -10.13 4.55 5.68
C GLY A 57 -9.63 5.74 4.86
N ILE A 58 -8.39 5.68 4.37
CA ILE A 58 -7.76 6.79 3.63
C ILE A 58 -7.90 6.57 2.13
N GLY A 59 -7.36 5.47 1.59
CA GLY A 59 -7.40 5.17 0.15
C GLY A 59 -8.80 5.21 -0.45
N ASN A 60 -9.77 4.61 0.23
CA ASN A 60 -11.16 4.63 -0.23
C ASN A 60 -11.80 6.01 -0.04
N PHE A 61 -11.93 6.49 1.20
CA PHE A 61 -12.79 7.63 1.50
C PHE A 61 -12.13 8.99 1.38
N LYS A 62 -10.79 9.07 1.41
CA LYS A 62 -10.05 10.34 1.26
C LYS A 62 -9.51 10.56 -0.14
N GLU A 63 -9.23 9.48 -0.87
CA GLU A 63 -8.45 9.55 -2.10
C GLU A 63 -9.27 9.11 -3.34
N ILE A 64 -9.27 7.82 -3.65
CA ILE A 64 -9.64 7.31 -4.98
C ILE A 64 -10.97 6.55 -5.04
N GLY A 65 -11.57 6.25 -3.89
CA GLY A 65 -12.84 5.52 -3.80
C GLY A 65 -14.06 6.29 -4.33
N PRO A 66 -15.24 5.64 -4.38
CA PRO A 66 -16.46 6.23 -4.91
C PRO A 66 -17.05 7.34 -4.04
N LEU A 67 -16.79 7.30 -2.73
CA LEU A 67 -17.38 8.22 -1.75
C LEU A 67 -16.29 9.00 -1.02
N ASP A 68 -16.63 10.19 -0.53
CA ASP A 68 -15.79 10.92 0.43
C ASP A 68 -16.07 10.47 1.88
N ASN A 69 -15.36 11.06 2.86
CA ASN A 69 -15.55 10.73 4.29
C ASN A 69 -16.95 11.09 4.83
N PHE A 70 -17.72 11.91 4.11
CA PHE A 70 -19.09 12.29 4.43
C PHE A 70 -20.11 11.48 3.62
N LEU A 71 -19.64 10.44 2.92
CA LEU A 71 -20.43 9.56 2.06
C LEU A 71 -21.04 10.26 0.82
N ASN A 72 -20.48 11.40 0.41
CA ASN A 72 -20.89 12.03 -0.84
C ASN A 72 -20.19 11.35 -2.04
N PRO A 73 -20.87 11.22 -3.19
CA PRO A 73 -20.25 10.70 -4.41
C PRO A 73 -19.05 11.54 -4.89
N ARG A 74 -17.98 10.86 -5.28
CA ARG A 74 -16.73 11.45 -5.78
C ARG A 74 -16.66 11.37 -7.30
N ASN A 75 -16.65 12.51 -7.96
CA ASN A 75 -16.52 12.57 -9.42
C ASN A 75 -15.14 12.12 -9.93
N SER A 76 -14.10 12.22 -9.11
CA SER A 76 -12.72 11.82 -9.44
C SER A 76 -12.39 10.36 -9.10
N THR A 77 -13.39 9.53 -8.74
CA THR A 77 -13.14 8.13 -8.39
C THR A 77 -12.42 7.36 -9.51
N TRP A 78 -11.50 6.48 -9.11
CA TRP A 78 -10.78 5.61 -10.02
C TRP A 78 -11.64 4.46 -10.55
N LEU A 79 -12.84 4.25 -10.01
CA LEU A 79 -13.81 3.31 -10.59
C LEU A 79 -14.12 3.61 -12.06
N ARG A 80 -13.89 4.83 -12.54
CA ARG A 80 -14.00 5.17 -13.97
C ARG A 80 -13.05 4.38 -14.89
N LYS A 81 -12.02 3.71 -14.35
CA LYS A 81 -10.97 3.03 -15.12
C LYS A 81 -10.62 1.63 -14.62
N ALA A 82 -10.99 1.25 -13.39
CA ALA A 82 -10.67 -0.04 -12.80
C ALA A 82 -11.73 -0.47 -11.79
N ASP A 83 -11.79 -1.76 -11.47
CA ASP A 83 -12.35 -2.21 -10.18
C ASP A 83 -11.32 -1.85 -9.07
N LEU A 84 -11.77 -1.53 -7.86
CA LEU A 84 -10.90 -1.13 -6.76
C LEU A 84 -10.94 -2.16 -5.64
N LEU A 85 -9.77 -2.59 -5.17
CA LEU A 85 -9.59 -3.45 -4.01
C LEU A 85 -8.78 -2.69 -2.95
N PHE A 86 -9.44 -2.31 -1.87
CA PHE A 86 -8.80 -1.72 -0.70
C PHE A 86 -8.52 -2.79 0.34
N VAL A 87 -7.36 -2.69 0.98
CA VAL A 87 -6.96 -3.61 2.05
C VAL A 87 -6.38 -2.79 3.18
N ASP A 88 -6.78 -3.11 4.40
CA ASP A 88 -6.12 -2.60 5.59
C ASP A 88 -4.87 -3.44 5.88
N ASN A 89 -3.72 -2.92 5.48
CA ASN A 89 -2.43 -3.60 5.56
C ASN A 89 -1.41 -2.76 6.33
N PRO A 90 -0.58 -3.38 7.19
CA PRO A 90 -0.56 -4.81 7.57
C PRO A 90 -1.67 -5.18 8.57
N VAL A 91 -1.75 -6.45 9.00
CA VAL A 91 -2.65 -6.86 10.09
C VAL A 91 -2.43 -6.00 11.34
N GLY A 92 -3.51 -5.56 11.98
CA GLY A 92 -3.49 -4.52 13.01
C GLY A 92 -3.87 -3.12 12.54
N THR A 93 -3.84 -2.89 11.22
CA THR A 93 -4.22 -1.61 10.61
C THR A 93 -5.73 -1.52 10.44
N GLY A 94 -6.32 -0.35 10.71
CA GLY A 94 -7.73 -0.08 10.40
C GLY A 94 -8.66 -1.14 11.01
N TYR A 95 -9.41 -1.83 10.14
CA TYR A 95 -10.28 -2.94 10.55
C TYR A 95 -9.56 -4.28 10.66
N SER A 96 -8.38 -4.46 10.06
CA SER A 96 -7.58 -5.68 10.20
C SER A 96 -7.08 -5.83 11.64
N PHE A 97 -7.16 -7.04 12.20
CA PHE A 97 -6.82 -7.27 13.60
C PHE A 97 -6.05 -8.57 13.81
N VAL A 98 -5.45 -8.67 15.00
CA VAL A 98 -4.87 -9.90 15.53
C VAL A 98 -5.60 -10.27 16.81
N GLU A 99 -5.73 -11.57 17.09
CA GLU A 99 -6.27 -12.06 18.37
C GLU A 99 -5.19 -12.13 19.46
N ASP A 100 -3.92 -11.96 19.08
CA ASP A 100 -2.73 -12.07 19.93
C ASP A 100 -1.64 -11.16 19.37
N ASP A 101 -1.07 -10.29 20.20
CA ASP A 101 -0.08 -9.30 19.80
C ASP A 101 1.20 -9.93 19.20
N ASN A 102 1.48 -11.20 19.51
CA ASN A 102 2.60 -11.91 18.88
C ASN A 102 2.37 -12.17 17.38
N ALA A 103 1.15 -11.98 16.88
CA ALA A 103 0.80 -12.19 15.49
C ALA A 103 0.95 -10.94 14.60
N TYR A 104 1.31 -9.78 15.16
CA TYR A 104 1.69 -8.61 14.36
C TYR A 104 2.89 -8.92 13.46
N VAL A 105 2.88 -8.34 12.26
CA VAL A 105 4.00 -8.50 11.32
C VAL A 105 5.25 -7.77 11.84
N LYS A 106 6.42 -8.35 11.58
CA LYS A 106 7.72 -7.80 11.97
C LYS A 106 8.55 -7.35 10.79
N THR A 107 8.22 -7.81 9.58
CA THR A 107 8.94 -7.46 8.35
C THR A 107 8.01 -7.23 7.17
N ASP A 108 8.52 -6.55 6.14
CA ASP A 108 7.80 -6.33 4.89
C ASP A 108 7.49 -7.65 4.16
N GLU A 109 8.35 -8.67 4.29
CA GLU A 109 8.13 -10.01 3.73
C GLU A 109 6.99 -10.76 4.42
N GLU A 110 6.84 -10.61 5.73
CA GLU A 110 5.69 -11.18 6.46
C GLU A 110 4.39 -10.50 5.99
N ALA A 111 4.37 -9.17 5.87
CA ALA A 111 3.22 -8.44 5.34
C ALA A 111 2.88 -8.85 3.89
N ALA A 112 3.90 -9.02 3.03
CA ALA A 112 3.72 -9.50 1.67
C ALA A 112 3.18 -10.95 1.62
N THR A 113 3.60 -11.82 2.55
CA THR A 113 3.10 -13.19 2.68
C THR A 113 1.63 -13.21 3.07
N ASP A 114 1.23 -12.34 4.01
CA ASP A 114 -0.16 -12.17 4.43
C ASP A 114 -1.04 -11.66 3.29
N LEU A 115 -0.62 -10.58 2.60
CA LEU A 115 -1.28 -10.06 1.40
C LEU A 115 -1.38 -11.11 0.29
N THR A 116 -0.35 -11.92 0.08
CA THR A 116 -0.37 -13.00 -0.92
C THR A 116 -1.41 -14.06 -0.53
N THR A 117 -1.54 -14.38 0.76
CA THR A 117 -2.56 -15.31 1.25
C THR A 117 -3.96 -14.74 1.06
N LEU A 118 -4.18 -13.45 1.32
CA LEU A 118 -5.42 -12.75 1.00
C LEU A 118 -5.76 -12.90 -0.49
N LEU A 119 -4.83 -12.56 -1.39
CA LEU A 119 -5.03 -12.69 -2.84
C LEU A 119 -5.34 -14.13 -3.25
N ARG A 120 -4.67 -15.14 -2.69
CA ARG A 120 -4.97 -16.55 -2.95
C ARG A 120 -6.42 -16.90 -2.58
N LYS A 121 -6.90 -16.42 -1.44
CA LYS A 121 -8.26 -16.69 -0.96
C LYS A 121 -9.32 -16.00 -1.82
N LEU A 122 -9.03 -14.79 -2.32
CA LEU A 122 -9.94 -14.04 -3.20
C LEU A 122 -9.95 -14.57 -4.63
N PHE A 123 -8.78 -14.79 -5.24
CA PHE A 123 -8.67 -15.08 -6.68
C PHE A 123 -8.80 -16.56 -7.03
N ASN A 124 -8.23 -17.49 -6.26
CA ASN A 124 -8.11 -18.89 -6.71
C ASN A 124 -9.46 -19.61 -6.92
N LYS A 125 -10.53 -19.13 -6.27
CA LYS A 125 -11.90 -19.67 -6.40
C LYS A 125 -12.83 -18.76 -7.21
N ASN A 126 -12.32 -17.70 -7.83
CA ASN A 126 -13.12 -16.73 -8.57
C ASN A 126 -12.55 -16.54 -9.98
N GLU A 127 -13.05 -17.33 -10.93
CA GLU A 127 -12.61 -17.27 -12.33
C GLU A 127 -12.89 -15.92 -12.99
N GLN A 128 -13.89 -15.17 -12.51
CA GLN A 128 -14.20 -13.85 -13.05
C GLN A 128 -13.11 -12.83 -12.67
N LEU A 129 -12.60 -12.86 -11.43
CA LEU A 129 -11.47 -12.02 -11.03
C LEU A 129 -10.18 -12.40 -11.78
N GLN A 130 -9.98 -13.70 -12.07
CA GLN A 130 -8.81 -14.18 -12.81
C GLN A 130 -8.73 -13.66 -14.25
N LYS A 131 -9.84 -13.21 -14.84
CA LYS A 131 -9.84 -12.61 -16.19
C LYS A 131 -9.24 -11.21 -16.21
N SER A 132 -9.32 -10.49 -15.09
CA SER A 132 -8.86 -9.11 -14.94
C SER A 132 -7.39 -9.04 -14.51
N PRO A 133 -6.56 -8.19 -15.12
CA PRO A 133 -5.22 -7.92 -14.65
C PRO A 133 -5.25 -7.16 -13.32
N LEU A 134 -4.50 -7.64 -12.34
CA LEU A 134 -4.29 -7.00 -11.05
C LEU A 134 -3.06 -6.08 -11.11
N TYR A 135 -3.26 -4.80 -10.83
CA TYR A 135 -2.18 -3.83 -10.59
C TYR A 135 -2.13 -3.51 -9.10
N VAL A 136 -0.93 -3.56 -8.52
CA VAL A 136 -0.71 -3.11 -7.14
C VAL A 136 -0.25 -1.66 -7.19
N VAL A 137 -1.05 -0.76 -6.65
CA VAL A 137 -0.78 0.68 -6.62
C VAL A 137 -0.64 1.10 -5.17
N ALA A 138 0.34 1.94 -4.87
CA ALA A 138 0.61 2.31 -3.49
C ALA A 138 1.12 3.74 -3.34
N GLU A 139 1.04 4.23 -2.09
CA GLU A 139 1.53 5.54 -1.67
C GLU A 139 2.46 5.40 -0.45
N SER A 140 3.42 6.32 -0.29
CA SER A 140 4.22 6.44 0.94
C SER A 140 4.92 5.12 1.29
N TYR A 141 4.88 4.66 2.54
CA TYR A 141 5.43 3.36 2.95
C TYR A 141 4.78 2.17 2.22
N GLY A 142 3.56 2.35 1.70
CA GLY A 142 2.85 1.37 0.90
C GLY A 142 3.64 0.93 -0.32
N GLY A 143 4.54 1.78 -0.83
CA GLY A 143 5.43 1.41 -1.92
C GLY A 143 6.38 0.26 -1.59
N LYS A 144 6.88 0.17 -0.34
CA LYS A 144 7.67 -0.99 0.10
C LYS A 144 6.82 -2.25 0.12
N TYR A 145 5.61 -2.17 0.67
CA TYR A 145 4.66 -3.29 0.63
C TYR A 145 4.33 -3.72 -0.79
N ALA A 146 4.12 -2.78 -1.72
CA ALA A 146 3.77 -3.07 -3.10
C ALA A 146 4.88 -3.79 -3.86
N VAL A 147 6.15 -3.35 -3.70
CA VAL A 147 7.30 -4.01 -4.35
C VAL A 147 7.50 -5.42 -3.78
N THR A 148 7.48 -5.56 -2.45
CA THR A 148 7.65 -6.87 -1.80
C THR A 148 6.50 -7.82 -2.12
N LEU A 149 5.26 -7.31 -2.16
CA LEU A 149 4.09 -8.08 -2.62
C LEU A 149 4.23 -8.49 -4.09
N GLY A 150 4.65 -7.60 -4.99
CA GLY A 150 4.83 -7.91 -6.41
C GLY A 150 5.79 -9.09 -6.62
N LEU A 151 6.91 -9.11 -5.89
CA LEU A 151 7.84 -10.25 -5.89
C LEU A 151 7.19 -11.53 -5.34
N SER A 152 6.43 -11.42 -4.26
CA SER A 152 5.71 -12.55 -3.65
C SER A 152 4.64 -13.14 -4.58
N ILE A 153 3.87 -12.29 -5.27
CA ILE A 153 2.87 -12.69 -6.28
C ILE A 153 3.53 -13.50 -7.39
N VAL A 154 4.63 -12.98 -7.98
CA VAL A 154 5.34 -13.67 -9.07
C VAL A 154 5.85 -15.04 -8.62
N LYS A 155 6.42 -15.14 -7.41
CA LYS A 155 6.87 -16.42 -6.83
C LYS A 155 5.69 -17.39 -6.64
N ALA A 156 4.59 -16.92 -6.06
CA ALA A 156 3.41 -17.74 -5.81
C ALA A 156 2.72 -18.22 -7.10
N MET A 157 2.70 -17.38 -8.15
CA MET A 157 2.19 -17.76 -9.47
C MET A 157 3.06 -18.83 -10.13
N LYS A 158 4.40 -18.67 -10.11
CA LYS A 158 5.34 -19.67 -10.65
C LYS A 158 5.24 -21.01 -9.94
N ALA A 159 4.95 -21.01 -8.64
CA ALA A 159 4.71 -22.22 -7.85
C ALA A 159 3.29 -22.82 -8.03
N GLY A 160 2.42 -22.20 -8.83
CA GLY A 160 1.02 -22.64 -9.00
C GLY A 160 0.12 -22.42 -7.79
N HIS A 161 0.58 -21.67 -6.78
CA HIS A 161 -0.15 -21.41 -5.55
C HIS A 161 -1.16 -20.24 -5.66
N LEU A 162 -0.97 -19.37 -6.64
CA LEU A 162 -1.80 -18.20 -6.91
C LEU A 162 -2.18 -18.15 -8.39
N LYS A 163 -3.48 -18.09 -8.67
CA LYS A 163 -4.06 -17.96 -10.01
C LYS A 163 -4.61 -16.55 -10.18
N LEU A 164 -3.86 -15.67 -10.83
CA LEU A 164 -4.31 -14.34 -11.26
C LEU A 164 -3.50 -13.88 -12.47
N LYS A 165 -3.95 -12.81 -13.16
CA LYS A 165 -3.14 -12.10 -14.14
C LYS A 165 -2.46 -10.92 -13.46
N PHE A 166 -1.13 -10.91 -13.38
CA PHE A 166 -0.41 -9.81 -12.74
C PHE A 166 -0.06 -8.75 -13.77
N GLY A 167 -0.58 -7.53 -13.59
CA GLY A 167 -0.37 -6.39 -14.48
C GLY A 167 0.87 -5.57 -14.14
N GLY A 168 1.24 -5.48 -12.85
CA GLY A 168 2.45 -4.79 -12.40
C GLY A 168 2.26 -4.03 -11.09
N VAL A 169 3.26 -3.19 -10.79
CA VAL A 169 3.30 -2.32 -9.61
C VAL A 169 3.43 -0.86 -10.06
N ALA A 170 2.68 0.04 -9.42
CA ALA A 170 2.83 1.49 -9.58
C ALA A 170 3.00 2.16 -8.21
N LEU A 171 3.93 3.10 -8.13
CA LEU A 171 4.36 3.74 -6.88
C LEU A 171 4.08 5.24 -6.97
N GLY A 172 3.12 5.74 -6.19
CA GLY A 172 2.92 7.16 -5.94
C GLY A 172 3.74 7.59 -4.72
N ASP A 173 4.49 8.67 -4.82
CA ASP A 173 5.19 9.35 -3.72
C ASP A 173 5.73 8.41 -2.61
N SER A 174 6.40 7.34 -3.01
CA SER A 174 6.66 6.18 -2.15
C SER A 174 7.98 6.29 -1.39
N TRP A 175 7.99 5.91 -0.11
CA TRP A 175 9.20 5.88 0.72
C TRP A 175 10.03 4.61 0.46
N ILE A 176 10.74 4.55 -0.67
CA ILE A 176 11.53 3.38 -1.10
C ILE A 176 12.96 3.38 -0.56
N SER A 177 13.75 4.42 -0.85
CA SER A 177 15.16 4.54 -0.45
C SER A 177 15.32 5.63 0.60
N PRO A 178 15.32 5.30 1.90
CA PRO A 178 15.42 6.30 2.97
C PRO A 178 16.65 7.19 2.81
N GLU A 179 17.78 6.61 2.38
CA GLU A 179 19.04 7.35 2.18
C GLU A 179 18.88 8.40 1.06
N ASP A 180 18.41 8.01 -0.12
CA ASP A 180 18.29 8.94 -1.25
C ASP A 180 17.33 10.10 -0.95
N TYR A 181 16.22 9.81 -0.26
CA TYR A 181 15.27 10.86 0.11
C TYR A 181 15.84 11.86 1.11
N VAL A 182 16.48 11.41 2.20
CA VAL A 182 17.02 12.35 3.20
C VAL A 182 18.11 13.24 2.63
N PHE A 183 18.87 12.76 1.65
CA PHE A 183 19.85 13.58 0.92
C PHE A 183 19.21 14.55 -0.08
N SER A 184 18.03 14.26 -0.62
CA SER A 184 17.38 15.13 -1.60
C SER A 184 16.61 16.29 -0.97
N TRP A 185 16.13 16.14 0.27
CA TRP A 185 15.27 17.14 0.93
C TRP A 185 15.92 18.52 1.10
N GLY A 186 17.13 18.57 1.67
CA GLY A 186 17.84 19.83 1.92
C GLY A 186 18.04 20.66 0.64
N PRO A 187 18.67 20.11 -0.42
CA PRO A 187 18.84 20.79 -1.70
C PRO A 187 17.52 21.24 -2.34
N LEU A 188 16.52 20.35 -2.42
CA LEU A 188 15.22 20.68 -3.02
C LEU A 188 14.56 21.87 -2.31
N LEU A 189 14.52 21.84 -0.99
CA LEU A 189 13.88 22.90 -0.20
C LEU A 189 14.68 24.20 -0.24
N LYS A 190 16.01 24.14 -0.38
CA LYS A 190 16.83 25.32 -0.63
C LYS A 190 16.46 25.97 -1.96
N ASP A 191 16.36 25.19 -3.03
CA ASP A 191 16.04 25.68 -4.37
C ASP A 191 14.63 26.27 -4.44
N LEU A 192 13.70 25.75 -3.63
CA LEU A 192 12.35 26.29 -3.47
C LEU A 192 12.27 27.47 -2.49
N SER A 193 13.41 28.00 -2.02
CA SER A 193 13.48 29.08 -1.02
C SER A 193 12.73 28.78 0.29
N ARG A 194 12.58 27.49 0.63
CA ARG A 194 12.00 27.01 1.90
C ARG A 194 13.06 26.81 2.98
N LEU A 195 14.34 26.69 2.60
CA LEU A 195 15.47 26.68 3.54
C LEU A 195 16.50 27.76 3.19
N ASP A 196 17.11 28.33 4.22
CA ASP A 196 18.29 29.17 4.08
C ASP A 196 19.58 28.31 4.01
N ASN A 197 20.74 28.96 3.95
CA ASN A 197 22.02 28.24 3.90
C ASN A 197 22.31 27.46 5.20
N ASN A 198 21.80 27.95 6.34
CA ASN A 198 21.98 27.29 7.63
C ASN A 198 21.12 26.02 7.72
N GLY A 199 19.87 26.09 7.28
CA GLY A 199 18.95 24.97 7.16
C GLY A 199 19.53 23.88 6.25
N LEU A 200 19.98 24.25 5.05
CA LEU A 200 20.65 23.32 4.14
C LEU A 200 21.86 22.62 4.80
N ALA A 201 22.72 23.38 5.50
CA ALA A 201 23.89 22.80 6.16
C ALA A 201 23.50 21.82 7.28
N LYS A 202 22.47 22.14 8.07
CA LYS A 202 21.92 21.26 9.10
C LYS A 202 21.31 19.99 8.50
N SER A 203 20.46 20.12 7.47
CA SER A 203 19.84 18.99 6.78
C SER A 203 20.90 18.05 6.20
N ASN A 204 21.91 18.58 5.52
CA ASN A 204 23.01 17.78 4.96
C ASN A 204 23.84 17.06 6.03
N LYS A 205 24.01 17.66 7.22
CA LYS A 205 24.69 17.01 8.34
C LYS A 205 23.86 15.83 8.87
N LEU A 206 22.56 16.03 9.06
CA LEU A 206 21.66 14.97 9.52
C LEU A 206 21.53 13.83 8.50
N ALA A 207 21.40 14.13 7.21
CA ALA A 207 21.39 13.12 6.15
C ALA A 207 22.65 12.24 6.16
N LYS A 208 23.84 12.83 6.35
CA LYS A 208 25.09 12.07 6.52
C LYS A 208 25.06 11.18 7.77
N GLN A 209 24.55 11.69 8.89
CA GLN A 209 24.40 10.91 10.13
C GLN A 209 23.47 9.71 9.94
N ILE A 210 22.29 9.93 9.34
CA ILE A 210 21.31 8.88 9.03
C ILE A 210 21.97 7.78 8.18
N ARG A 211 22.67 8.15 7.11
CA ARG A 211 23.42 7.19 6.29
C ARG A 211 24.43 6.37 7.09
N HIS A 212 25.20 7.01 7.98
CA HIS A 212 26.16 6.29 8.81
C HIS A 212 25.48 5.30 9.76
N GLN A 213 24.36 5.69 10.36
CA GLN A 213 23.57 4.82 11.24
C GLN A 213 22.95 3.65 10.48
N ILE A 214 22.38 3.88 9.29
CA ILE A 214 21.86 2.82 8.41
C ILE A 214 22.97 1.82 8.08
N LYS A 215 24.15 2.29 7.65
CA LYS A 215 25.31 1.43 7.33
C LYS A 215 25.82 0.64 8.54
N ALA A 216 25.65 1.16 9.75
CA ALA A 216 26.00 0.49 10.99
C ALA A 216 24.89 -0.44 11.54
N GLY A 217 23.75 -0.58 10.84
CA GLY A 217 22.60 -1.36 11.30
C GLY A 217 21.85 -0.73 12.48
N GLN A 218 22.09 0.55 12.78
CA GLN A 218 21.46 1.27 13.88
C GLN A 218 20.13 1.90 13.43
N PHE A 219 19.16 1.06 13.05
CA PHE A 219 17.92 1.53 12.41
C PHE A 219 17.07 2.43 13.32
N VAL A 220 17.00 2.15 14.63
CA VAL A 220 16.28 3.02 15.59
C VAL A 220 16.91 4.41 15.64
N ASN A 221 18.23 4.50 15.81
CA ASN A 221 18.94 5.77 15.82
C ASN A 221 18.80 6.53 14.49
N ALA A 222 18.74 5.80 13.36
CA ALA A 222 18.51 6.37 12.05
C ALA A 222 17.10 6.97 11.94
N THR A 223 16.07 6.29 12.47
CA THR A 223 14.70 6.81 12.56
C THR A 223 14.62 8.04 13.44
N ASP A 224 15.26 8.05 14.60
CA ASP A 224 15.28 9.23 15.47
C ASP A 224 15.98 10.41 14.79
N SER A 225 17.08 10.16 14.08
CA SER A 225 17.81 11.18 13.33
C SER A 225 17.04 11.67 12.11
N TRP A 226 16.20 10.82 11.51
CA TRP A 226 15.24 11.20 10.48
C TRP A 226 14.16 12.13 11.03
N GLY A 227 13.59 11.86 12.21
CA GLY A 227 12.66 12.78 12.87
C GLY A 227 13.29 14.16 13.15
N ASN A 228 14.53 14.18 13.64
CA ASN A 228 15.28 15.43 13.81
C ASN A 228 15.50 16.18 12.48
N LEU A 229 15.60 15.47 11.35
CA LEU A 229 15.70 16.08 10.03
C LEU A 229 14.36 16.67 9.60
N GLU A 230 13.24 16.00 9.86
CA GLU A 230 11.90 16.55 9.64
C GLU A 230 11.71 17.88 10.37
N ASP A 231 12.10 17.98 11.64
CA ASP A 231 12.03 19.22 12.43
C ASP A 231 12.85 20.38 11.85
N VAL A 232 13.87 20.10 11.03
CA VAL A 232 14.68 21.12 10.36
C VAL A 232 14.02 21.62 9.07
N ILE A 233 13.18 20.80 8.45
CA ILE A 233 12.67 21.06 7.09
C ILE A 233 11.18 21.44 7.03
N ILE A 234 10.46 21.28 8.13
CA ILE A 234 9.07 21.73 8.33
C ILE A 234 9.08 23.18 8.82
#